data_AF-M2WKG2-F1
#
_entry.id   AF-M2WKG2-F1
#
_cell.length_a   1.000
_cell.length_b   1.000
_cell.length_c   1.000
_cell.angle_alpha   90.00
_cell.angle_beta   90.00
_cell.angle_gamma   90.00
#
_symmetry.space_group_name_H-M   'P 1'
#
loop_
_entity.id
_entity.type
_entity.pdbx_description
1 polymer ?
#
loop_
_entity_poly.entity_id
_entity_poly.type
_entity_poly.pdbx_seq_one_letter_code
_entity_poly.pdbx_strand_id
1 'polypeptide(L)'
;MLMNRSFSTPAIGRTSILVLAGLILITILTFAHPSPRLIFPALRGLADSRKSVKNDSSSGQGDLLDDVLNATLGFEKIFVVNLPLRSDHRDAVSLAAHFTELQINYVDGVTEVDSRAFPPWENGTDLGINGLKSWRAHMNIMRRMVEENISSALILEDDADWDLRIKTQLHTFARASRVLIQPIRDTGNQFLDSSYPIPSDGRGPEEFNITSNYGIEDPTSSPYGDLDRWDALWLGHCGSDFPSASDEKVPIGRVVIPNDETVPENVNKEFGGEGIFAYPPRTRVVSRAWQTTCTIAYAITLPMARRILYEQGVWKITGPYDMMLRSMCHGSESRRTRTCLGVQPALFAQHKPVGNMATFSNIDEHREGINDISQTPNVVLSTRVNFAKLIEGETDYIKSF
;
A
#
# COMPACT_ATOMS: atom_id res chain seq x y z
N MET A 1 -34.06 -55.73 -26.33
CA MET A 1 -33.71 -57.08 -25.84
C MET A 1 -32.83 -56.88 -24.61
N LEU A 2 -33.40 -57.11 -23.41
CA LEU A 2 -32.79 -57.45 -22.10
C LEU A 2 -31.51 -56.67 -21.68
N MET A 3 -31.44 -55.97 -20.54
CA MET A 3 -31.70 -56.49 -19.19
C MET A 3 -31.83 -55.38 -18.11
N ASN A 4 -32.75 -55.65 -17.19
CA ASN A 4 -32.97 -55.04 -15.86
C ASN A 4 -31.85 -55.35 -14.86
N ARG A 5 -31.69 -54.49 -13.84
CA ARG A 5 -31.50 -54.81 -12.39
C ARG A 5 -31.33 -53.50 -11.59
N SER A 6 -32.36 -53.01 -10.91
CA SER A 6 -32.87 -53.34 -9.56
C SER A 6 -32.14 -52.61 -8.41
N PHE A 7 -32.86 -51.62 -7.86
CA PHE A 7 -32.63 -50.99 -6.56
C PHE A 7 -32.74 -52.00 -5.42
N SER A 8 -31.93 -51.83 -4.37
CA SER A 8 -32.22 -52.36 -3.04
C SER A 8 -31.54 -51.52 -1.95
N THR A 9 -32.36 -50.93 -1.07
CA THR A 9 -32.01 -50.47 0.28
C THR A 9 -32.42 -51.53 1.29
N PRO A 10 -31.66 -51.70 2.38
CA PRO A 10 -32.23 -51.70 3.73
C PRO A 10 -31.25 -51.06 4.74
N ALA A 11 -31.52 -50.79 6.02
CA ALA A 11 -32.71 -50.59 6.84
C ALA A 11 -32.23 -49.96 8.16
N ILE A 12 -33.15 -49.29 8.83
CA ILE A 12 -33.00 -48.60 10.12
C ILE A 12 -32.92 -49.62 11.27
N GLY A 13 -32.01 -49.41 12.21
CA GLY A 13 -31.95 -50.10 13.51
C GLY A 13 -31.97 -49.11 14.67
N ARG A 14 -33.09 -49.06 15.41
CA ARG A 14 -33.26 -48.40 16.71
C ARG A 14 -32.90 -49.39 17.83
N THR A 15 -32.31 -48.90 18.93
CA THR A 15 -32.37 -49.37 20.36
C THR A 15 -31.17 -48.72 21.10
N SER A 16 -31.18 -48.19 22.32
CA SER A 16 -32.17 -47.98 23.38
C SER A 16 -31.65 -46.90 24.35
N ILE A 17 -32.59 -46.24 25.03
CA ILE A 17 -32.46 -45.21 26.07
C ILE A 17 -32.16 -45.84 27.44
N LEU A 18 -31.41 -45.14 28.31
CA LEU A 18 -31.46 -45.12 29.80
C LEU A 18 -30.46 -44.04 30.29
N VAL A 19 -30.84 -42.79 30.58
CA VAL A 19 -31.36 -42.21 31.84
C VAL A 19 -30.58 -42.59 33.10
N LEU A 20 -29.81 -41.65 33.66
CA LEU A 20 -29.87 -41.30 35.09
C LEU A 20 -29.26 -39.91 35.36
N ALA A 21 -29.98 -39.16 36.19
CA ALA A 21 -29.79 -37.76 36.53
C ALA A 21 -29.22 -37.59 37.95
N GLY A 22 -28.74 -36.37 38.24
CA GLY A 22 -28.40 -35.85 39.58
C GLY A 22 -26.93 -35.45 39.70
N LEU A 23 -26.52 -34.29 40.20
CA LEU A 23 -27.18 -33.26 40.98
C LEU A 23 -26.34 -31.98 40.91
N ILE A 24 -27.01 -30.83 40.83
CA ILE A 24 -26.46 -29.48 41.02
C ILE A 24 -26.34 -29.21 42.53
N LEU A 25 -25.18 -28.78 43.05
CA LEU A 25 -25.09 -27.75 44.10
C LEU A 25 -23.65 -27.22 44.35
N ILE A 26 -23.43 -25.96 43.96
CA ILE A 26 -22.81 -24.83 44.70
C ILE A 26 -21.54 -25.10 45.54
N THR A 27 -20.45 -24.39 45.19
CA THR A 27 -19.71 -23.54 46.16
C THR A 27 -18.86 -22.49 45.44
N ILE A 28 -19.30 -21.23 45.58
CA ILE A 28 -18.53 -20.00 45.39
C ILE A 28 -17.76 -19.76 46.70
N LEU A 29 -16.44 -19.51 46.63
CA LEU A 29 -15.73 -18.45 47.38
C LEU A 29 -14.20 -18.54 47.22
N THR A 30 -13.65 -17.47 46.64
CA THR A 30 -12.38 -16.78 46.96
C THR A 30 -11.06 -17.56 46.92
N PHE A 31 -10.17 -17.15 46.00
CA PHE A 31 -8.93 -16.45 46.38
C PHE A 31 -8.47 -15.57 45.22
N ALA A 32 -8.63 -14.25 45.40
CA ALA A 32 -7.92 -13.24 44.64
C ALA A 32 -6.45 -13.23 45.10
N HIS A 33 -5.51 -13.20 44.15
CA HIS A 33 -4.12 -12.86 44.41
C HIS A 33 -3.79 -11.53 43.72
N PRO A 34 -3.33 -10.51 44.47
CA PRO A 34 -2.93 -9.23 43.90
C PRO A 34 -1.50 -9.31 43.38
N SER A 35 -1.27 -8.71 42.21
CA SER A 35 0.06 -8.44 41.65
C SER A 35 0.81 -7.40 42.50
N PRO A 36 2.14 -7.52 42.67
CA PRO A 36 2.92 -6.59 43.48
C PRO A 36 3.12 -5.26 42.74
N ARG A 37 2.69 -4.16 43.38
CA ARG A 37 3.01 -2.78 42.97
C ARG A 37 4.44 -2.46 43.42
N LEU A 38 5.30 -2.11 42.45
CA LEU A 38 6.60 -1.49 42.73
C LEU A 38 6.39 -0.06 43.24
N ILE A 39 6.90 0.20 44.45
CA ILE A 39 6.91 1.50 45.11
C ILE A 39 8.22 2.20 44.74
N PHE A 40 8.15 3.31 44.00
CA PHE A 40 9.26 4.25 43.87
C PHE A 40 9.17 5.30 44.99
N PRO A 41 10.24 5.56 45.75
CA PRO A 41 10.23 6.64 46.73
C PRO A 41 10.34 8.00 46.04
N ALA A 42 9.52 8.93 46.52
CA ALA A 42 9.44 10.31 46.06
C ALA A 42 10.70 11.11 46.42
N LEU A 43 11.30 11.76 45.42
CA LEU A 43 12.19 12.90 45.63
C LEU A 43 11.35 14.18 45.71
N ARG A 44 11.28 14.76 46.91
CA ARG A 44 10.81 16.12 47.15
C ARG A 44 11.94 17.10 46.86
N GLY A 45 11.59 18.21 46.20
CA GLY A 45 12.28 19.49 46.41
C GLY A 45 12.63 20.23 45.13
N LEU A 46 11.71 21.09 44.67
CA LEU A 46 11.95 22.51 44.41
C LEU A 46 10.59 23.15 44.09
N ALA A 47 10.15 24.02 44.99
CA ALA A 47 9.02 24.90 44.79
C ALA A 47 9.49 26.10 43.96
N ASP A 48 8.73 26.52 42.94
CA ASP A 48 8.48 27.95 42.75
C ASP A 48 7.24 28.26 41.87
N SER A 49 6.49 29.24 42.34
CA SER A 49 5.58 30.16 41.62
C SER A 49 4.43 29.62 40.75
N ARG A 50 3.26 29.41 41.38
CA ARG A 50 1.96 29.42 40.68
C ARG A 50 1.59 30.85 40.27
N LYS A 51 1.76 31.19 38.98
CA LYS A 51 0.92 32.19 38.32
C LYS A 51 -0.26 31.48 37.65
N SER A 52 -1.45 31.96 37.97
CA SER A 52 -2.72 31.55 37.36
C SER A 52 -2.70 31.86 35.86
N VAL A 53 -2.45 30.84 35.03
CA VAL A 53 -2.64 30.90 33.58
C VAL A 53 -4.00 30.30 33.27
N LYS A 54 -4.83 31.08 32.57
CA LYS A 54 -6.13 30.65 32.06
C LYS A 54 -5.94 29.42 31.19
N ASN A 55 -6.79 28.41 31.38
CA ASN A 55 -6.89 27.27 30.46
C ASN A 55 -7.32 27.80 29.09
N ASP A 56 -6.35 27.93 28.19
CA ASP A 56 -6.61 27.90 26.75
C ASP A 56 -6.42 26.45 26.33
N SER A 57 -7.54 25.77 26.05
CA SER A 57 -7.57 24.39 25.59
C SER A 57 -7.24 24.33 24.09
N SER A 58 -6.03 24.74 23.74
CA SER A 58 -5.40 24.50 22.44
C SER A 58 -4.16 23.62 22.65
N SER A 59 -4.38 22.38 23.13
CA SER A 59 -3.32 21.37 23.11
C SER A 59 -3.03 21.01 21.65
N GLY A 60 -1.87 21.45 21.16
CA GLY A 60 -1.42 21.36 19.76
C GLY A 60 -1.54 19.98 19.15
N GLN A 61 -2.56 19.82 18.32
CA GLN A 61 -2.59 18.81 17.26
C GLN A 61 -1.61 19.32 16.20
N GLY A 62 -0.49 18.62 15.98
CA GLY A 62 0.39 18.91 14.85
C GLY A 62 -0.38 18.84 13.53
N ASP A 63 0.12 19.51 12.49
CA ASP A 63 -0.46 19.35 11.14
C ASP A 63 -0.38 17.86 10.77
N LEU A 64 -1.51 17.22 10.42
CA LEU A 64 -1.54 15.82 9.98
C LEU A 64 -0.58 15.56 8.81
N LEU A 65 -0.17 16.60 8.09
CA LEU A 65 0.87 16.49 7.07
C LEU A 65 2.23 16.04 7.63
N ASP A 66 2.56 16.48 8.84
CA ASP A 66 3.82 16.13 9.50
C ASP A 66 3.87 14.66 9.91
N ASP A 67 2.72 13.98 9.99
CA ASP A 67 2.67 12.53 10.26
C ASP A 67 3.41 11.72 9.17
N VAL A 68 3.59 12.27 7.96
CA VAL A 68 4.42 11.61 6.93
C VAL A 68 5.88 11.44 7.37
N LEU A 69 6.37 12.26 8.30
CA LEU A 69 7.74 12.22 8.78
C LEU A 69 7.97 11.16 9.86
N ASN A 70 6.90 10.55 10.38
CA ASN A 70 6.99 9.49 11.38
C ASN A 70 7.56 8.19 10.78
N ALA A 71 7.77 7.17 11.63
CA ALA A 71 8.36 5.91 11.21
C ALA A 71 7.46 5.04 10.32
N THR A 72 6.17 5.36 10.21
CA THR A 72 5.20 4.64 9.37
C THR A 72 4.73 5.45 8.16
N LEU A 73 5.39 6.59 7.88
CA LEU A 73 5.05 7.50 6.79
C LEU A 73 3.60 7.99 6.86
N GLY A 74 3.01 8.08 8.06
CA GLY A 74 1.62 8.48 8.26
C GLY A 74 0.58 7.39 8.00
N PHE A 75 1.00 6.16 7.67
CA PHE A 75 0.12 4.99 7.64
C PHE A 75 0.05 4.31 9.01
N GLU A 76 -0.94 3.46 9.24
CA GLU A 76 -0.98 2.68 10.49
C GLU A 76 0.08 1.58 10.51
N LYS A 77 0.35 0.95 9.35
CA LYS A 77 1.37 -0.09 9.17
C LYS A 77 2.10 0.07 7.84
N ILE A 78 3.37 -0.35 7.83
CA ILE A 78 4.09 -0.67 6.61
C ILE A 78 4.32 -2.18 6.58
N PHE A 79 3.76 -2.87 5.59
CA PHE A 79 3.97 -4.29 5.36
C PHE A 79 5.01 -4.51 4.27
N VAL A 80 5.83 -5.55 4.43
CA VAL A 80 6.72 -6.05 3.38
C VAL A 80 6.35 -7.50 3.09
N VAL A 81 5.93 -7.78 1.85
CA VAL A 81 5.73 -9.16 1.38
C VAL A 81 7.10 -9.72 1.01
N ASN A 82 7.55 -10.73 1.75
CA ASN A 82 8.86 -11.35 1.53
C ASN A 82 8.73 -12.87 1.48
N LEU A 83 9.26 -13.52 0.44
CA LEU A 83 9.35 -14.97 0.44
C LEU A 83 10.29 -15.42 1.57
N PRO A 84 9.90 -16.39 2.44
CA PRO A 84 10.74 -16.83 3.56
C PRO A 84 12.15 -17.30 3.15
N LEU A 85 12.31 -17.81 1.93
CA LEU A 85 13.59 -18.26 1.39
C LEU A 85 14.49 -17.11 0.89
N ARG A 86 13.96 -15.90 0.70
CA ARG A 86 14.68 -14.71 0.25
C ARG A 86 15.20 -13.89 1.43
N SER A 87 16.05 -14.54 2.24
CA SER A 87 16.73 -13.90 3.37
C SER A 87 17.61 -12.72 2.93
N ASP A 88 18.21 -12.82 1.75
CA ASP A 88 18.96 -11.75 1.09
C ASP A 88 18.13 -10.46 0.90
N HIS A 89 16.89 -10.60 0.40
CA HIS A 89 15.98 -9.48 0.26
C HIS A 89 15.53 -8.94 1.61
N ARG A 90 15.24 -9.83 2.57
CA ARG A 90 14.82 -9.45 3.92
C ARG A 90 15.88 -8.64 4.65
N ASP A 91 17.13 -9.07 4.60
CA ASP A 91 18.27 -8.38 5.21
C ASP A 91 18.45 -6.98 4.60
N ALA A 92 18.40 -6.90 3.27
CA ALA A 92 18.55 -5.64 2.57
C ALA A 92 17.37 -4.67 2.82
N VAL A 93 16.11 -5.12 2.82
CA VAL A 93 14.98 -4.25 3.16
C VAL A 93 15.02 -3.81 4.63
N SER A 94 15.44 -4.69 5.54
CA SER A 94 15.61 -4.34 6.97
C SER A 94 16.64 -3.24 7.14
N LEU A 95 17.76 -3.32 6.40
CA LEU A 95 18.82 -2.33 6.44
C LEU A 95 18.37 -0.99 5.81
N ALA A 96 17.68 -1.03 4.68
CA ALA A 96 17.12 0.17 4.05
C ALA A 96 16.10 0.88 4.96
N ALA A 97 15.22 0.11 5.60
CA ALA A 97 14.26 0.62 6.57
C ALA A 97 14.97 1.26 7.77
N HIS A 98 16.04 0.65 8.28
CA HIS A 98 16.83 1.24 9.38
C HIS A 98 17.42 2.60 8.99
N PHE A 99 18.11 2.70 7.86
CA PHE A 99 18.75 3.95 7.41
C PHE A 99 17.78 5.07 7.05
N THR A 100 16.52 4.72 6.77
CA THR A 100 15.45 5.70 6.48
C THR A 100 14.43 5.82 7.62
N GLU A 101 14.75 5.25 8.78
CA GLU A 101 13.95 5.28 10.02
C GLU A 101 12.50 4.79 9.83
N LEU A 102 12.32 3.74 9.05
CA LEU A 102 11.02 3.13 8.79
C LEU A 102 10.77 1.92 9.69
N GLN A 103 9.57 1.85 10.25
CA GLN A 103 9.08 0.70 10.99
C GLN A 103 8.26 -0.19 10.06
N ILE A 104 8.82 -1.35 9.71
CA ILE A 104 8.21 -2.31 8.80
C ILE A 104 7.74 -3.59 9.51
N ASN A 105 6.75 -4.25 8.92
CA ASN A 105 6.19 -5.52 9.37
C ASN A 105 6.24 -6.55 8.24
N TYR A 106 7.01 -7.60 8.41
CA TYR A 106 7.07 -8.67 7.41
C TYR A 106 5.79 -9.51 7.41
N VAL A 107 5.35 -9.86 6.21
CA VAL A 107 4.34 -10.88 5.94
C VAL A 107 4.94 -11.88 4.99
N ASP A 108 4.93 -13.15 5.38
CA ASP A 108 5.53 -14.21 4.59
C ASP A 108 4.80 -14.36 3.25
N GLY A 109 5.58 -14.35 2.18
CA GLY A 109 5.16 -14.74 0.85
C GLY A 109 4.79 -16.23 0.81
N VAL A 110 3.98 -16.58 -0.17
CA VAL A 110 3.36 -17.91 -0.23
C VAL A 110 4.19 -18.84 -1.10
N THR A 111 4.60 -19.99 -0.57
CA THR A 111 5.39 -20.99 -1.30
C THR A 111 4.54 -22.04 -2.00
N GLU A 112 3.31 -22.26 -1.53
CA GLU A 112 2.36 -23.25 -2.04
C GLU A 112 0.93 -22.72 -1.90
N VAL A 113 0.06 -23.03 -2.87
CA VAL A 113 -1.37 -22.69 -2.78
C VAL A 113 -2.19 -23.95 -3.07
N ASP A 114 -3.08 -24.31 -2.13
CA ASP A 114 -4.01 -25.41 -2.30
C ASP A 114 -5.10 -25.02 -3.31
N SER A 115 -5.33 -25.86 -4.31
CA SER A 115 -6.30 -25.58 -5.37
C SER A 115 -7.74 -25.49 -4.88
N ARG A 116 -8.05 -26.06 -3.72
CA ARG A 116 -9.37 -25.94 -3.07
C ARG A 116 -9.60 -24.57 -2.44
N ALA A 117 -8.54 -23.78 -2.23
CA ALA A 117 -8.62 -22.43 -1.70
C ALA A 117 -8.85 -21.38 -2.80
N PHE A 118 -8.94 -21.80 -4.07
CA PHE A 118 -9.15 -20.88 -5.18
C PHE A 118 -10.60 -20.39 -5.22
N PRO A 119 -10.83 -19.07 -5.37
CA PRO A 119 -12.13 -18.54 -5.73
C PRO A 119 -12.51 -18.97 -7.16
N PRO A 120 -13.75 -18.72 -7.60
CA PRO A 120 -14.13 -18.95 -8.99
C PRO A 120 -13.15 -18.32 -9.97
N TRP A 121 -12.96 -18.99 -11.10
CA TRP A 121 -12.00 -18.58 -12.12
C TRP A 121 -12.72 -18.14 -13.39
N GLU A 122 -12.24 -17.08 -14.03
CA GLU A 122 -12.73 -16.71 -15.35
C GLU A 122 -12.13 -17.65 -16.41
N ASN A 123 -12.99 -18.18 -17.30
CA ASN A 123 -12.55 -19.12 -18.33
C ASN A 123 -11.38 -18.56 -19.14
N GLY A 124 -10.25 -19.27 -19.15
CA GLY A 124 -9.08 -18.91 -19.95
C GLY A 124 -8.05 -18.03 -19.24
N THR A 125 -8.28 -17.60 -17.99
CA THR A 125 -7.21 -16.96 -17.21
C THR A 125 -6.15 -18.02 -16.84
N ASP A 126 -4.88 -17.71 -16.96
CA ASP A 126 -3.79 -18.51 -16.39
C ASP A 126 -2.76 -17.55 -15.80
N LEU A 127 -2.60 -17.59 -14.47
CA LEU A 127 -1.64 -16.73 -13.76
C LEU A 127 -0.26 -17.36 -13.66
N GLY A 128 -0.13 -18.63 -14.05
CA GLY A 128 0.97 -19.46 -13.63
C GLY A 128 1.03 -19.64 -12.10
N ILE A 129 1.88 -20.56 -11.67
CA ILE A 129 2.03 -20.91 -10.26
C ILE A 129 2.62 -19.76 -9.43
N ASN A 130 3.51 -18.95 -10.01
CA ASN A 130 4.13 -17.82 -9.30
C ASN A 130 3.16 -16.64 -9.16
N GLY A 131 2.35 -16.35 -10.17
CA GLY A 131 1.29 -15.34 -10.08
C GLY A 131 0.26 -15.69 -9.01
N LEU A 132 -0.13 -16.96 -8.89
CA LEU A 132 -1.01 -17.45 -7.81
C LEU A 132 -0.41 -17.26 -6.42
N LYS A 133 0.88 -17.55 -6.25
CA LYS A 133 1.60 -17.36 -4.99
C LYS A 133 1.67 -15.88 -4.60
N SER A 134 2.02 -15.02 -5.56
CA SER A 134 2.04 -13.56 -5.38
C SER A 134 0.65 -13.04 -4.98
N TRP A 135 -0.39 -13.39 -5.74
CA TRP A 135 -1.78 -13.05 -5.41
C TRP A 135 -2.13 -13.47 -3.98
N ARG A 136 -1.86 -14.72 -3.61
CA ARG A 136 -2.21 -15.22 -2.28
C ARG A 136 -1.47 -14.49 -1.17
N ALA A 137 -0.22 -14.09 -1.39
CA ALA A 137 0.57 -13.33 -0.44
C ALA A 137 -0.05 -11.95 -0.17
N HIS A 138 -0.42 -11.19 -1.22
CA HIS A 138 -1.11 -9.90 -1.03
C HIS A 138 -2.48 -10.08 -0.36
N MET A 139 -3.25 -11.09 -0.74
CA MET A 139 -4.54 -11.38 -0.12
C MET A 139 -4.44 -11.73 1.37
N ASN A 140 -3.29 -12.26 1.84
CA ASN A 140 -3.05 -12.46 3.27
C ASN A 140 -2.91 -11.15 4.03
N ILE A 141 -2.29 -10.13 3.43
CA ILE A 141 -2.25 -8.78 3.99
C ILE A 141 -3.66 -8.19 4.04
N MET A 142 -4.43 -8.30 2.95
CA MET A 142 -5.80 -7.79 2.91
C MET A 142 -6.65 -8.39 4.04
N ARG A 143 -6.55 -9.72 4.23
CA ARG A 143 -7.21 -10.42 5.33
C ARG A 143 -6.75 -9.92 6.69
N ARG A 144 -5.44 -9.77 6.89
CA ARG A 144 -4.86 -9.26 8.13
C ARG A 144 -5.38 -7.86 8.48
N MET A 145 -5.42 -6.95 7.50
CA MET A 145 -5.99 -5.61 7.71
C MET A 145 -7.44 -5.66 8.20
N VAL A 146 -8.24 -6.58 7.65
CA VAL A 146 -9.64 -6.75 8.06
C VAL A 146 -9.77 -7.38 9.44
N GLU A 147 -8.99 -8.41 9.74
CA GLU A 147 -9.01 -9.10 11.03
C GLU A 147 -8.50 -8.23 12.19
N GLU A 148 -7.49 -7.39 11.92
CA GLU A 148 -6.87 -6.50 12.91
C GLU A 148 -7.45 -5.07 12.89
N ASN A 149 -8.40 -4.77 11.98
CA ASN A 149 -9.01 -3.45 11.80
C ASN A 149 -7.98 -2.32 11.51
N ILE A 150 -6.98 -2.62 10.69
CA ILE A 150 -5.91 -1.68 10.29
C ILE A 150 -6.47 -0.68 9.29
N SER A 151 -6.54 0.59 9.68
CA SER A 151 -7.18 1.69 8.93
C SER A 151 -6.52 1.99 7.58
N SER A 152 -5.19 1.94 7.53
CA SER A 152 -4.40 2.14 6.31
C SER A 152 -3.06 1.42 6.41
N ALA A 153 -2.57 0.90 5.29
CA ALA A 153 -1.24 0.32 5.24
C ALA A 153 -0.54 0.64 3.93
N LEU A 154 0.78 0.87 4.00
CA LEU A 154 1.70 0.78 2.87
C LEU A 154 2.17 -0.66 2.73
N ILE A 155 2.16 -1.21 1.52
CA ILE A 155 2.60 -2.57 1.21
C ILE A 155 3.77 -2.45 0.23
N LEU A 156 4.89 -3.09 0.54
CA LEU A 156 6.10 -3.15 -0.25
C LEU A 156 6.38 -4.59 -0.69
N GLU A 157 6.87 -4.76 -1.92
CA GLU A 157 7.53 -6.00 -2.36
C GLU A 157 8.97 -6.03 -1.79
N ASP A 158 9.55 -7.22 -1.60
CA ASP A 158 10.86 -7.39 -0.94
C ASP A 158 12.07 -6.98 -1.80
N ASP A 159 11.84 -6.73 -3.08
CA ASP A 159 12.79 -6.17 -4.03
C ASP A 159 12.65 -4.65 -4.19
N ALA A 160 11.72 -4.00 -3.48
CA ALA A 160 11.56 -2.56 -3.48
C ALA A 160 12.78 -1.82 -2.90
N ASP A 161 13.01 -0.61 -3.42
CA ASP A 161 13.99 0.36 -2.93
C ASP A 161 13.47 1.78 -3.18
N TRP A 162 14.04 2.74 -2.45
CA TRP A 162 13.58 4.12 -2.42
C TRP A 162 14.72 5.10 -2.19
N ASP A 163 14.45 6.38 -2.44
CA ASP A 163 15.41 7.45 -2.21
C ASP A 163 15.58 7.67 -0.70
N LEU A 164 16.81 8.00 -0.25
CA LEU A 164 17.08 8.38 1.14
C LEU A 164 16.17 9.51 1.65
N ARG A 165 15.61 10.31 0.73
CA ARG A 165 14.68 11.42 1.00
C ARG A 165 13.20 11.01 0.98
N ILE A 166 12.87 9.72 1.11
CA ILE A 166 11.49 9.20 0.96
C ILE A 166 10.45 9.94 1.80
N LYS A 167 10.77 10.33 3.05
CA LYS A 167 9.88 11.13 3.90
C LYS A 167 9.52 12.48 3.27
N THR A 168 10.50 13.17 2.67
CA THR A 168 10.28 14.45 1.97
C THR A 168 9.50 14.26 0.67
N GLN A 169 9.77 13.19 -0.06
CA GLN A 169 9.03 12.86 -1.27
C GLN A 169 7.56 12.56 -0.96
N LEU A 170 7.28 11.73 0.05
CA LEU A 170 5.93 11.41 0.45
C LEU A 170 5.20 12.59 1.07
N HIS A 171 5.90 13.49 1.77
CA HIS A 171 5.31 14.73 2.25
C HIS A 171 4.82 15.60 1.07
N THR A 172 5.61 15.67 0.00
CA THR A 172 5.20 16.38 -1.24
C THR A 172 4.06 15.65 -1.94
N PHE A 173 4.10 14.32 -2.03
CA PHE A 173 3.01 13.51 -2.56
C PHE A 173 1.72 13.71 -1.75
N ALA A 174 1.78 13.77 -0.42
CA ALA A 174 0.64 13.99 0.46
C ALA A 174 -0.02 15.36 0.23
N ARG A 175 0.78 16.41 0.00
CA ARG A 175 0.26 17.72 -0.41
C ARG A 175 -0.45 17.63 -1.77
N ALA A 176 0.15 16.92 -2.73
CA ALA A 176 -0.42 16.74 -4.07
C ALA A 176 -1.71 15.90 -4.04
N SER A 177 -1.76 14.83 -3.24
CA SER A 177 -2.95 13.99 -3.11
C SER A 177 -4.11 14.79 -2.55
N ARG A 178 -3.89 15.61 -1.51
CA ARG A 178 -4.91 16.51 -0.95
C ARG A 178 -5.50 17.44 -2.01
N VAL A 179 -4.69 18.03 -2.90
CA VAL A 179 -5.20 18.88 -3.99
C VAL A 179 -6.18 18.14 -4.91
N LEU A 180 -5.96 16.85 -5.15
CA LEU A 180 -6.80 16.05 -6.04
C LEU A 180 -8.05 15.46 -5.38
N ILE A 181 -8.07 15.31 -4.05
CA ILE A 181 -9.12 14.55 -3.35
C ILE A 181 -9.78 15.28 -2.18
N GLN A 182 -9.27 16.43 -1.74
CA GLN A 182 -9.95 17.24 -0.72
C GLN A 182 -10.87 18.28 -1.37
N PRO A 183 -12.01 18.58 -0.74
CA PRO A 183 -12.89 19.62 -1.22
C PRO A 183 -12.31 21.00 -0.95
N ILE A 184 -12.83 21.99 -1.67
CA ILE A 184 -12.51 23.40 -1.47
C ILE A 184 -13.24 23.86 -0.20
N ARG A 185 -12.54 24.58 0.69
CA ARG A 185 -13.07 25.12 1.94
C ARG A 185 -14.36 25.91 1.69
N ASP A 186 -15.32 25.73 2.57
CA ASP A 186 -16.58 26.48 2.60
C ASP A 186 -17.49 26.30 1.36
N THR A 187 -17.23 25.30 0.51
CA THR A 187 -18.01 25.04 -0.72
C THR A 187 -19.00 23.87 -0.63
N GLY A 188 -18.99 23.12 0.47
CA GLY A 188 -19.92 22.00 0.68
C GLY A 188 -19.71 20.81 -0.26
N ASN A 189 -18.45 20.41 -0.48
CA ASN A 189 -17.97 19.32 -1.37
C ASN A 189 -17.78 19.66 -2.86
N GLN A 190 -17.30 20.87 -3.21
CA GLN A 190 -16.73 21.10 -4.55
C GLN A 190 -15.24 20.74 -4.55
N PHE A 191 -14.72 20.29 -5.69
CA PHE A 191 -13.33 19.88 -5.85
C PHE A 191 -12.67 20.72 -6.93
N LEU A 192 -11.34 20.85 -6.87
CA LEU A 192 -10.58 21.62 -7.84
C LEU A 192 -10.64 20.99 -9.23
N ASP A 193 -10.41 19.67 -9.30
CA ASP A 193 -10.51 18.91 -10.53
C ASP A 193 -11.97 18.88 -11.00
N SER A 194 -12.26 19.63 -12.07
CA SER A 194 -13.62 19.69 -12.64
C SER A 194 -14.12 18.36 -13.20
N SER A 195 -13.22 17.38 -13.41
CA SER A 195 -13.57 16.02 -13.81
C SER A 195 -13.90 15.09 -12.63
N TYR A 196 -13.85 15.59 -11.39
CA TYR A 196 -14.25 14.84 -10.20
C TYR A 196 -15.75 15.01 -9.89
N PRO A 197 -16.48 13.95 -9.47
CA PRO A 197 -16.02 12.56 -9.34
C PRO A 197 -16.10 11.76 -10.65
N ILE A 198 -16.75 12.30 -11.67
CA ILE A 198 -16.96 11.68 -12.98
C ILE A 198 -16.58 12.73 -14.04
N PRO A 199 -15.70 12.40 -15.00
CA PRO A 199 -15.31 13.32 -16.05
C PRO A 199 -16.50 13.88 -16.83
N SER A 200 -16.45 15.18 -17.15
CA SER A 200 -17.41 15.85 -18.03
C SER A 200 -16.74 16.30 -19.33
N ASP A 201 -17.46 16.13 -20.45
CA ASP A 201 -17.07 16.27 -21.86
C ASP A 201 -15.74 16.99 -22.20
N GLY A 202 -14.79 16.22 -22.74
CA GLY A 202 -13.83 16.60 -23.79
C GLY A 202 -12.78 17.67 -23.46
N ARG A 203 -12.74 18.19 -22.23
CA ARG A 203 -11.70 19.12 -21.80
C ARG A 203 -10.41 18.36 -21.49
N GLY A 204 -9.28 18.99 -21.79
CA GLY A 204 -7.96 18.47 -21.42
C GLY A 204 -7.78 18.44 -19.90
N PRO A 205 -6.73 17.75 -19.41
CA PRO A 205 -6.45 17.68 -17.97
C PRO A 205 -6.16 19.05 -17.39
N GLU A 206 -6.76 19.34 -16.23
CA GLU A 206 -6.39 20.51 -15.42
C GLU A 206 -5.09 20.21 -14.65
N GLU A 207 -4.12 21.12 -14.76
CA GLU A 207 -2.83 20.99 -14.09
C GLU A 207 -2.70 22.01 -12.95
N PHE A 208 -2.46 21.48 -11.76
CA PHE A 208 -2.28 22.24 -10.53
C PHE A 208 -0.81 22.26 -10.14
N ASN A 209 -0.26 23.42 -9.80
CA ASN A 209 1.10 23.54 -9.31
C ASN A 209 1.13 23.29 -7.80
N ILE A 210 2.01 22.39 -7.34
CA ILE A 210 2.16 22.05 -5.92
C ILE A 210 2.49 23.24 -5.00
N THR A 211 3.04 24.33 -5.52
CA THR A 211 3.39 25.52 -4.73
C THR A 211 2.21 26.47 -4.51
N SER A 212 1.12 26.29 -5.25
CA SER A 212 -0.06 27.15 -5.16
C SER A 212 -0.89 26.83 -3.92
N ASN A 213 -1.57 27.85 -3.38
CA ASN A 213 -2.59 27.67 -2.35
C ASN A 213 -3.97 27.67 -3.01
N TYR A 214 -4.67 26.55 -2.93
CA TYR A 214 -5.98 26.36 -3.53
C TYR A 214 -7.15 26.46 -2.54
N GLY A 215 -6.87 26.73 -1.26
CA GLY A 215 -7.92 26.80 -0.25
C GLY A 215 -8.67 25.48 -0.04
N ILE A 216 -7.99 24.35 -0.16
CA ILE A 216 -8.56 23.02 0.13
C ILE A 216 -8.71 22.78 1.63
N GLU A 217 -9.73 22.02 2.02
CA GLU A 217 -9.93 21.63 3.42
C GLU A 217 -8.74 20.81 3.94
N ASP A 218 -8.37 21.05 5.20
CA ASP A 218 -7.35 20.25 5.86
C ASP A 218 -7.94 18.87 6.16
N PRO A 219 -7.23 17.76 5.85
CA PRO A 219 -7.71 16.44 6.22
C PRO A 219 -7.85 16.29 7.72
N THR A 220 -8.62 15.29 8.13
CA THR A 220 -8.87 14.97 9.54
C THR A 220 -8.44 13.56 9.93
N SER A 221 -8.15 12.69 8.95
CA SER A 221 -7.93 11.25 9.21
C SER A 221 -6.64 10.67 8.62
N SER A 222 -5.97 11.34 7.67
CA SER A 222 -4.70 10.87 7.10
C SER A 222 -3.92 12.01 6.44
N PRO A 223 -2.58 11.97 6.47
CA PRO A 223 -1.74 12.94 5.78
C PRO A 223 -2.04 13.03 4.29
N TYR A 224 -2.47 11.93 3.67
CA TYR A 224 -2.67 11.83 2.23
C TYR A 224 -4.04 12.32 1.76
N GLY A 225 -4.84 12.91 2.67
CA GLY A 225 -6.26 13.19 2.48
C GLY A 225 -7.12 12.18 3.25
N ASP A 226 -8.39 12.50 3.47
CA ASP A 226 -9.23 11.69 4.34
C ASP A 226 -9.37 10.25 3.84
N LEU A 227 -9.36 9.29 4.78
CA LEU A 227 -9.37 7.85 4.49
C LEU A 227 -10.63 7.37 3.75
N ASP A 228 -11.70 8.17 3.74
CA ASP A 228 -12.92 7.89 2.96
C ASP A 228 -12.91 8.54 1.56
N ARG A 229 -11.88 9.34 1.25
CA ARG A 229 -11.69 10.02 -0.06
C ARG A 229 -10.70 9.32 -0.97
N TRP A 230 -9.94 8.33 -0.48
CA TRP A 230 -9.08 7.48 -1.31
C TRP A 230 -9.17 6.00 -0.97
N ASP A 231 -8.95 5.17 -2.00
CA ASP A 231 -8.96 3.71 -1.91
C ASP A 231 -7.53 3.15 -1.97
N ALA A 232 -6.70 3.64 -2.91
CA ALA A 232 -5.32 3.22 -3.07
C ALA A 232 -4.37 4.36 -3.46
N LEU A 233 -3.11 4.27 -3.05
CA LEU A 233 -2.01 5.13 -3.48
C LEU A 233 -0.95 4.23 -4.13
N TRP A 234 -0.74 4.37 -5.43
CA TRP A 234 0.21 3.58 -6.19
C TRP A 234 1.55 4.32 -6.25
N LEU A 235 2.43 4.01 -5.31
CA LEU A 235 3.65 4.77 -5.03
C LEU A 235 4.89 4.18 -5.70
N GLY A 236 4.84 2.89 -6.05
CA GLY A 236 5.87 2.16 -6.75
C GLY A 236 5.28 1.21 -7.78
N HIS A 237 5.75 1.34 -9.02
CA HIS A 237 5.27 0.61 -10.17
C HIS A 237 6.39 0.43 -11.19
N CYS A 238 6.23 -0.52 -12.10
CA CYS A 238 7.14 -0.67 -13.23
C CYS A 238 6.69 0.16 -14.45
N GLY A 239 5.53 0.81 -14.33
CA GLY A 239 4.97 1.64 -15.38
C GLY A 239 3.57 2.16 -15.06
N SER A 240 3.29 3.36 -15.54
CA SER A 240 1.98 4.02 -15.45
C SER A 240 1.81 4.95 -16.65
N ASP A 241 0.58 5.41 -16.86
CA ASP A 241 0.28 6.51 -17.76
C ASP A 241 -0.67 7.49 -17.04
N PHE A 242 -1.04 8.57 -17.70
CA PHE A 242 -2.10 9.47 -17.23
C PHE A 242 -3.45 9.10 -17.86
N PRO A 243 -4.57 9.28 -17.14
CA PRO A 243 -5.89 9.21 -17.75
C PRO A 243 -5.97 10.07 -19.01
N SER A 244 -6.59 9.54 -20.07
CA SER A 244 -6.76 10.31 -21.32
C SER A 244 -7.89 11.32 -21.16
N ALA A 245 -7.88 12.38 -21.96
CA ALA A 245 -8.98 13.36 -21.99
C ALA A 245 -10.31 12.77 -22.48
N SER A 246 -10.30 11.55 -23.04
CA SER A 246 -11.49 10.81 -23.46
C SER A 246 -11.93 9.77 -22.42
N ASP A 247 -11.30 9.73 -21.24
CA ASP A 247 -11.72 8.83 -20.18
C ASP A 247 -13.00 9.35 -19.52
N GLU A 248 -14.03 8.51 -19.50
CA GLU A 248 -15.35 8.86 -18.95
C GLU A 248 -15.55 8.36 -17.51
N LYS A 249 -14.56 7.66 -16.94
CA LYS A 249 -14.68 6.95 -15.66
C LYS A 249 -13.73 7.47 -14.60
N VAL A 250 -12.53 7.90 -15.00
CA VAL A 250 -11.44 8.26 -14.10
C VAL A 250 -11.17 9.76 -14.22
N PRO A 251 -11.24 10.53 -13.11
CA PRO A 251 -10.86 11.95 -13.12
C PRO A 251 -9.44 12.17 -13.68
N ILE A 252 -9.26 13.26 -14.42
CA ILE A 252 -8.08 13.51 -15.25
C ILE A 252 -7.17 14.62 -14.72
N GLY A 253 -7.52 15.25 -13.59
CA GLY A 253 -6.70 16.30 -12.96
C GLY A 253 -5.31 15.80 -12.55
N ARG A 254 -4.33 16.72 -12.59
CA ARG A 254 -2.92 16.44 -12.33
C ARG A 254 -2.32 17.49 -11.42
N VAL A 255 -1.45 17.07 -10.51
CA VAL A 255 -0.61 17.98 -9.74
C VAL A 255 0.82 17.85 -10.22
N VAL A 256 1.38 18.96 -10.68
CA VAL A 256 2.73 19.07 -11.22
C VAL A 256 3.67 19.59 -10.14
N ILE A 257 4.79 18.89 -9.96
CA ILE A 257 5.87 19.20 -9.03
C ILE A 257 7.12 19.48 -9.90
N PRO A 258 7.33 20.75 -10.30
CA PRO A 258 8.48 21.11 -11.11
C PRO A 258 9.76 21.16 -10.27
N ASN A 259 10.92 20.95 -10.90
CA ASN A 259 12.24 21.04 -10.29
C ASN A 259 12.44 20.12 -9.06
N ASP A 260 11.84 18.93 -9.09
CA ASP A 260 12.03 17.92 -8.05
C ASP A 260 13.45 17.32 -8.14
N GLU A 261 14.32 17.66 -7.19
CA GLU A 261 15.70 17.15 -7.11
C GLU A 261 15.80 15.65 -6.80
N THR A 262 14.67 15.01 -6.53
CA THR A 262 14.56 13.56 -6.34
C THR A 262 14.13 12.82 -7.61
N VAL A 263 13.90 13.55 -8.70
CA VAL A 263 13.68 13.01 -10.04
C VAL A 263 14.99 13.13 -10.84
N PRO A 264 15.45 12.08 -11.53
CA PRO A 264 16.63 12.18 -12.37
C PRO A 264 16.40 13.14 -13.54
N GLU A 265 17.49 13.66 -14.10
CA GLU A 265 17.42 14.54 -15.27
C GLU A 265 16.86 13.81 -16.50
N ASN A 266 17.28 12.56 -16.70
CA ASN A 266 16.73 11.66 -17.70
C ASN A 266 15.95 10.55 -17.00
N VAL A 267 14.63 10.59 -17.11
CA VAL A 267 13.77 9.52 -16.61
C VAL A 267 13.90 8.32 -17.55
N ASN A 268 14.20 7.15 -16.99
CA ASN A 268 14.17 5.89 -17.72
C ASN A 268 12.73 5.57 -18.12
N LYS A 269 12.53 5.11 -19.36
CA LYS A 269 11.22 4.68 -19.85
C LYS A 269 10.69 3.50 -19.05
N GLU A 270 9.49 3.68 -18.51
CA GLU A 270 8.73 2.67 -17.79
C GLU A 270 7.66 2.04 -18.71
N PHE A 271 7.00 0.97 -18.26
CA PHE A 271 5.85 0.40 -18.98
C PHE A 271 4.63 1.34 -18.93
N GLY A 272 3.59 1.06 -19.72
CA GLY A 272 2.39 1.90 -19.77
C GLY A 272 2.49 2.95 -20.86
N GLY A 273 2.87 4.19 -20.50
CA GLY A 273 2.87 5.33 -21.41
C GLY A 273 4.10 6.22 -21.33
N GLU A 274 4.17 7.16 -22.27
CA GLU A 274 5.26 8.15 -22.40
C GLU A 274 4.84 9.54 -21.90
N GLY A 275 3.68 9.65 -21.23
CA GLY A 275 3.10 10.93 -20.82
C GLY A 275 4.04 11.80 -19.98
N ILE A 276 4.88 11.19 -19.14
CA ILE A 276 5.85 11.93 -18.30
C ILE A 276 6.91 12.67 -19.14
N PHE A 277 7.22 12.21 -20.35
CA PHE A 277 8.20 12.84 -21.24
C PHE A 277 7.68 14.12 -21.91
N ALA A 278 6.39 14.44 -21.75
CA ALA A 278 5.84 15.73 -22.15
C ALA A 278 6.21 16.87 -21.17
N TYR A 279 6.73 16.55 -19.99
CA TYR A 279 7.13 17.53 -18.98
C TYR A 279 8.63 17.82 -19.03
N PRO A 280 9.08 19.00 -18.56
CA PRO A 280 10.50 19.30 -18.43
C PRO A 280 11.24 18.27 -17.54
N PRO A 281 12.55 18.09 -17.74
CA PRO A 281 13.39 17.31 -16.82
C PRO A 281 13.17 17.69 -15.35
N ARG A 282 13.33 16.72 -14.45
CA ARG A 282 13.09 16.91 -13.00
C ARG A 282 11.66 17.34 -12.67
N THR A 283 10.68 16.80 -13.37
CA THR A 283 9.26 16.98 -13.05
C THR A 283 8.68 15.70 -12.50
N ARG A 284 7.92 15.80 -11.40
CA ARG A 284 7.07 14.73 -10.90
C ARG A 284 5.61 15.13 -11.06
N VAL A 285 4.74 14.18 -11.39
CA VAL A 285 3.31 14.40 -11.56
C VAL A 285 2.53 13.39 -10.73
N VAL A 286 1.56 13.88 -9.97
CA VAL A 286 0.58 13.06 -9.24
C VAL A 286 -0.76 13.19 -9.93
N SER A 287 -1.44 12.07 -10.15
CA SER A 287 -2.74 12.02 -10.83
C SER A 287 -3.57 10.86 -10.31
N ARG A 288 -4.76 10.62 -10.87
CA ARG A 288 -5.37 9.29 -10.76
C ARG A 288 -4.45 8.24 -11.36
N ALA A 289 -4.37 7.07 -10.72
CA ALA A 289 -3.62 5.94 -11.22
C ALA A 289 -4.29 5.43 -12.50
N TRP A 290 -3.52 5.30 -13.58
CA TRP A 290 -4.02 4.88 -14.87
C TRP A 290 -3.00 4.01 -15.59
N GLN A 291 -3.47 2.88 -16.12
CA GLN A 291 -2.65 1.89 -16.82
C GLN A 291 -1.46 1.37 -15.97
N THR A 292 -1.51 1.56 -14.66
CA THR A 292 -0.42 1.25 -13.75
C THR A 292 -0.19 -0.27 -13.63
N THR A 293 1.08 -0.68 -13.66
CA THR A 293 1.52 -2.09 -13.68
C THR A 293 2.56 -2.33 -12.58
N CYS A 294 2.59 -3.53 -12.01
CA CYS A 294 3.39 -3.93 -10.85
C CYS A 294 2.97 -3.25 -9.54
N THR A 295 3.14 -3.94 -8.41
CA THR A 295 2.73 -3.47 -7.07
C THR A 295 3.92 -3.30 -6.12
N ILE A 296 5.07 -2.89 -6.66
CA ILE A 296 6.35 -2.69 -5.94
C ILE A 296 6.12 -1.93 -4.63
N ALA A 297 5.33 -0.85 -4.67
CA ALA A 297 4.81 -0.20 -3.48
C ALA A 297 3.42 0.39 -3.71
N TYR A 298 2.47 0.05 -2.84
CA TYR A 298 1.15 0.65 -2.86
C TYR A 298 0.56 0.72 -1.46
N ALA A 299 -0.20 1.77 -1.18
CA ALA A 299 -0.96 1.89 0.04
C ALA A 299 -2.45 1.71 -0.22
N ILE A 300 -3.19 1.19 0.76
CA ILE A 300 -4.65 1.05 0.71
C ILE A 300 -5.30 1.36 2.04
N THR A 301 -6.58 1.70 1.99
CA THR A 301 -7.43 1.88 3.17
C THR A 301 -8.14 0.59 3.55
N LEU A 302 -8.61 0.48 4.80
CA LEU A 302 -9.40 -0.66 5.27
C LEU A 302 -10.67 -0.94 4.42
N PRO A 303 -11.45 0.08 3.98
CA PRO A 303 -12.51 -0.14 3.00
C PRO A 303 -12.02 -0.80 1.71
N MET A 304 -10.87 -0.39 1.18
CA MET A 304 -10.30 -0.99 -0.03
C MET A 304 -9.82 -2.43 0.21
N ALA A 305 -9.18 -2.73 1.34
CA ALA A 305 -8.80 -4.11 1.70
C ALA A 305 -10.00 -5.07 1.69
N ARG A 306 -11.14 -4.66 2.26
CA ARG A 306 -12.40 -5.42 2.22
C ARG A 306 -12.91 -5.65 0.80
N ARG A 307 -12.80 -4.65 -0.07
CA ARG A 307 -13.20 -4.75 -1.48
C ARG A 307 -12.30 -5.70 -2.25
N ILE A 308 -10.99 -5.63 -2.05
CA ILE A 308 -10.03 -6.55 -2.68
C ILE A 308 -10.31 -7.99 -2.25
N LEU A 309 -10.55 -8.23 -0.95
CA LEU A 309 -10.95 -9.56 -0.46
C LEU A 309 -12.21 -10.10 -1.14
N TYR A 310 -13.23 -9.25 -1.30
CA TYR A 310 -14.45 -9.65 -2.00
C TYR A 310 -14.19 -9.92 -3.48
N GLU A 311 -13.62 -8.96 -4.20
CA GLU A 311 -13.42 -9.00 -5.65
C GLU A 311 -12.53 -10.16 -6.06
N GLN A 312 -11.38 -10.33 -5.39
CA GLN A 312 -10.36 -11.27 -5.81
C GLN A 312 -10.36 -12.56 -5.00
N GLY A 313 -10.94 -12.57 -3.79
CA GLY A 313 -10.92 -13.73 -2.88
C GLY A 313 -12.25 -14.48 -2.77
N VAL A 314 -13.35 -13.87 -3.20
CA VAL A 314 -14.70 -14.47 -3.12
C VAL A 314 -15.37 -14.49 -4.48
N TRP A 315 -15.30 -13.39 -5.24
CA TRP A 315 -16.02 -13.25 -6.50
C TRP A 315 -15.33 -14.00 -7.64
N LYS A 316 -14.19 -13.50 -8.15
CA LYS A 316 -13.41 -14.20 -9.18
C LYS A 316 -12.00 -13.66 -9.34
N ILE A 317 -11.07 -14.54 -9.73
CA ILE A 317 -9.76 -14.15 -10.25
C ILE A 317 -9.85 -13.99 -11.77
N THR A 318 -9.43 -12.82 -12.27
CA THR A 318 -9.48 -12.48 -13.71
C THR A 318 -8.11 -12.18 -14.32
N GLY A 319 -7.08 -11.99 -13.49
CA GLY A 319 -5.73 -11.64 -13.91
C GLY A 319 -4.76 -11.64 -12.72
N PRO A 320 -3.48 -11.27 -12.92
CA PRO A 320 -2.54 -11.12 -11.81
C PRO A 320 -2.99 -9.99 -10.87
N TYR A 321 -2.47 -10.00 -9.64
CA TYR A 321 -2.95 -9.13 -8.56
C TYR A 321 -2.95 -7.65 -8.94
N ASP A 322 -1.86 -7.18 -9.55
CA ASP A 322 -1.68 -5.80 -10.01
C ASP A 322 -2.69 -5.42 -11.10
N MET A 323 -2.94 -6.30 -12.08
CA MET A 323 -3.92 -6.07 -13.15
C MET A 323 -5.35 -6.04 -12.61
N MET A 324 -5.67 -6.88 -11.63
CA MET A 324 -6.98 -6.83 -10.95
C MET A 324 -7.12 -5.56 -10.08
N LEU A 325 -6.06 -5.11 -9.42
CA LEU A 325 -6.07 -3.84 -8.69
C LEU A 325 -6.27 -2.65 -9.65
N ARG A 326 -5.57 -2.67 -10.79
CA ARG A 326 -5.73 -1.67 -11.86
C ARG A 326 -7.14 -1.64 -12.41
N SER A 327 -7.75 -2.80 -12.70
CA SER A 327 -9.13 -2.84 -13.21
C SER A 327 -10.15 -2.34 -12.19
N MET A 328 -9.92 -2.57 -10.89
CA MET A 328 -10.68 -1.94 -9.81
C MET A 328 -10.52 -0.41 -9.82
N CYS A 329 -9.29 0.11 -9.96
CA CYS A 329 -9.03 1.54 -10.05
C CYS A 329 -9.75 2.19 -11.24
N HIS A 330 -9.72 1.55 -12.41
CA HIS A 330 -10.35 2.05 -13.63
C HIS A 330 -11.88 1.92 -13.65
N GLY A 331 -12.46 1.04 -12.81
CA GLY A 331 -13.86 0.64 -12.97
C GLY A 331 -14.10 -0.10 -14.31
N SER A 332 -13.15 -0.93 -14.73
CA SER A 332 -13.30 -1.82 -15.89
C SER A 332 -13.85 -3.18 -15.47
N GLU A 333 -14.15 -4.07 -16.43
CA GLU A 333 -14.61 -5.45 -16.15
C GLU A 333 -15.85 -5.50 -15.23
N SER A 334 -16.82 -4.62 -15.48
CA SER A 334 -18.06 -4.48 -14.69
C SER A 334 -17.85 -4.03 -13.23
N ARG A 335 -16.69 -3.45 -12.91
CA ARG A 335 -16.40 -2.87 -11.59
C ARG A 335 -16.75 -1.38 -11.54
N ARG A 336 -16.99 -0.88 -10.34
CA ARG A 336 -17.10 0.56 -10.07
C ARG A 336 -15.70 1.14 -9.85
N THR A 337 -15.43 2.30 -10.46
CA THR A 337 -14.19 3.07 -10.31
C THR A 337 -13.87 3.32 -8.83
N ARG A 338 -12.58 3.25 -8.50
CA ARG A 338 -12.04 3.53 -7.17
C ARG A 338 -11.17 4.77 -7.19
N THR A 339 -11.04 5.44 -6.06
CA THR A 339 -10.11 6.56 -5.94
C THR A 339 -8.70 6.05 -5.73
N CYS A 340 -8.03 5.75 -6.83
CA CYS A 340 -6.62 5.41 -6.85
C CYS A 340 -5.81 6.61 -7.33
N LEU A 341 -4.77 6.99 -6.58
CA LEU A 341 -3.79 7.99 -7.00
C LEU A 341 -2.49 7.31 -7.40
N GLY A 342 -1.79 7.82 -8.40
CA GLY A 342 -0.48 7.37 -8.84
C GLY A 342 0.50 8.53 -8.93
N VAL A 343 1.79 8.22 -9.05
CA VAL A 343 2.86 9.22 -9.14
C VAL A 343 3.90 8.81 -10.18
N GLN A 344 4.25 9.74 -11.07
CA GLN A 344 5.22 9.50 -12.13
C GLN A 344 6.32 10.58 -12.13
N PRO A 345 7.62 10.21 -12.11
CA PRO A 345 8.13 8.85 -11.92
C PRO A 345 7.74 8.26 -10.55
N ALA A 346 7.92 6.95 -10.36
CA ALA A 346 7.62 6.28 -9.11
C ALA A 346 8.48 6.79 -7.93
N LEU A 347 8.00 6.61 -6.69
CA LEU A 347 8.74 6.89 -5.46
C LEU A 347 9.51 5.68 -4.94
N PHE A 348 8.96 4.49 -5.19
CA PHE A 348 9.59 3.21 -4.92
C PHE A 348 9.77 2.48 -6.24
N ALA A 349 10.92 1.83 -6.44
CA ALA A 349 11.21 1.07 -7.64
C ALA A 349 11.92 -0.24 -7.29
N GLN A 350 11.90 -1.16 -8.24
CA GLN A 350 12.57 -2.45 -8.07
C GLN A 350 14.09 -2.24 -8.10
N HIS A 351 14.76 -2.73 -7.06
CA HIS A 351 16.21 -2.74 -7.00
C HIS A 351 16.80 -3.86 -7.86
N LYS A 352 17.87 -3.54 -8.58
CA LYS A 352 18.64 -4.50 -9.38
C LYS A 352 20.04 -4.61 -8.80
N PRO A 353 20.33 -5.64 -7.96
CA PRO A 353 21.65 -5.81 -7.35
C PRO A 353 22.70 -6.24 -8.38
N VAL A 354 23.98 -6.07 -8.05
CA VAL A 354 25.08 -6.70 -8.79
C VAL A 354 24.98 -8.23 -8.66
N GLY A 355 25.26 -8.95 -9.73
CA GLY A 355 25.28 -10.41 -9.74
C GLY A 355 24.24 -11.03 -10.68
N ASN A 356 23.81 -12.25 -10.39
CA ASN A 356 22.96 -13.01 -11.29
C ASN A 356 21.56 -12.37 -11.42
N MET A 357 21.16 -12.06 -12.65
CA MET A 357 19.88 -11.42 -12.97
C MET A 357 18.66 -12.29 -12.62
N ALA A 358 18.86 -13.61 -12.46
CA ALA A 358 17.84 -14.53 -11.97
C ALA A 358 17.34 -14.19 -10.54
N THR A 359 18.10 -13.38 -9.78
CA THR A 359 17.73 -12.99 -8.41
C THR A 359 16.75 -11.82 -8.35
N PHE A 360 16.52 -11.11 -9.46
CA PHE A 360 15.75 -9.87 -9.49
C PHE A 360 14.28 -10.07 -9.14
N SER A 361 13.65 -11.14 -9.63
CA SER A 361 12.24 -11.43 -9.40
C SER A 361 12.02 -12.93 -9.33
N ASN A 362 11.02 -13.35 -8.54
CA ASN A 362 10.59 -14.74 -8.42
C ASN A 362 9.29 -15.02 -9.22
N ILE A 363 8.81 -14.06 -10.03
CA ILE A 363 7.55 -14.17 -10.77
C ILE A 363 7.78 -14.61 -12.23
N ASP A 364 8.67 -13.93 -12.94
CA ASP A 364 8.96 -14.19 -14.36
C ASP A 364 9.96 -15.33 -14.57
N GLU A 365 10.07 -15.81 -15.82
CA GLU A 365 11.19 -16.66 -16.24
C GLU A 365 12.51 -15.94 -15.93
N HIS A 366 13.42 -16.66 -15.25
CA HIS A 366 14.68 -16.11 -14.76
C HIS A 366 15.45 -15.42 -15.89
N ARG A 367 15.72 -14.12 -15.72
CA ARG A 367 16.58 -13.39 -16.65
C ARG A 367 17.98 -14.00 -16.60
N GLU A 368 18.50 -14.42 -17.75
CA GLU A 368 19.87 -14.90 -17.87
C GLU A 368 20.86 -13.73 -17.87
N GLY A 369 22.03 -13.95 -17.27
CA GLY A 369 23.14 -13.00 -17.30
C GLY A 369 23.58 -12.49 -15.93
N ILE A 370 24.62 -11.67 -15.96
CA ILE A 370 25.19 -10.99 -14.80
C ILE A 370 24.94 -9.50 -14.96
N ASN A 371 24.45 -8.87 -13.90
CA ASN A 371 24.35 -7.43 -13.79
C ASN A 371 25.60 -6.89 -13.11
N ASP A 372 26.36 -6.07 -13.83
CA ASP A 372 27.63 -5.54 -13.34
C ASP A 372 27.46 -4.30 -12.44
N ILE A 373 26.28 -3.66 -12.48
CA ILE A 373 26.03 -2.38 -11.81
C ILE A 373 24.77 -2.49 -10.95
N SER A 374 24.89 -2.17 -9.65
CA SER A 374 23.74 -2.03 -8.77
C SER A 374 22.99 -0.75 -9.14
N GLN A 375 21.68 -0.85 -9.36
CA GLN A 375 20.85 0.30 -9.72
C GLN A 375 19.42 0.14 -9.26
N THR A 376 18.79 1.27 -8.97
CA THR A 376 17.34 1.38 -8.81
C THR A 376 16.87 2.45 -9.80
N PRO A 377 16.26 2.04 -10.93
CA PRO A 377 15.87 2.98 -11.98
C PRO A 377 14.97 4.09 -11.44
N ASN A 378 15.20 5.32 -11.91
CA ASN A 378 14.44 6.52 -11.55
C ASN A 378 14.54 6.98 -10.08
N VAL A 379 15.37 6.33 -9.25
CA VAL A 379 15.61 6.71 -7.85
C VAL A 379 17.02 7.30 -7.69
N VAL A 380 17.08 8.63 -7.53
CA VAL A 380 18.34 9.39 -7.55
C VAL A 380 19.32 8.97 -6.47
N LEU A 381 18.93 8.97 -5.20
CA LEU A 381 19.75 8.53 -4.07
C LEU A 381 19.21 7.23 -3.51
N SER A 382 19.27 6.17 -4.32
CA SER A 382 18.87 4.81 -3.93
C SER A 382 19.50 4.41 -2.60
N THR A 383 18.66 3.97 -1.66
CA THR A 383 19.11 3.55 -0.33
C THR A 383 19.98 2.31 -0.44
N ARG A 384 19.55 1.30 -1.22
CA ARG A 384 20.29 0.04 -1.42
C ARG A 384 21.62 0.23 -2.14
N VAL A 385 21.69 1.09 -3.17
CA VAL A 385 22.97 1.42 -3.84
C VAL A 385 23.95 2.09 -2.86
N ASN A 386 23.45 2.83 -1.88
CA ASN A 386 24.26 3.59 -0.93
C ASN A 386 24.59 2.85 0.38
N PHE A 387 24.27 1.56 0.54
CA PHE A 387 24.53 0.83 1.78
C PHE A 387 25.97 0.92 2.29
N ALA A 388 26.95 0.75 1.41
CA ALA A 388 28.36 0.83 1.82
C ALA A 388 28.70 2.20 2.43
N LYS A 389 28.22 3.28 1.81
CA LYS A 389 28.42 4.66 2.30
C LYS A 389 27.68 4.90 3.62
N LEU A 390 26.44 4.42 3.72
CA LEU A 390 25.61 4.59 4.92
C LEU A 390 26.19 3.86 6.14
N ILE A 391 26.74 2.66 5.94
CA ILE A 391 27.39 1.87 7.01
C ILE A 391 28.62 2.60 7.56
N GLU A 392 29.42 3.21 6.69
CA GLU A 392 30.61 3.97 7.07
C GLU A 392 30.30 5.41 7.54
N GLY A 393 29.03 5.82 7.54
CA GLY A 393 28.60 7.16 7.94
C GLY A 393 28.99 8.27 6.95
N GLU A 394 29.27 7.90 5.70
CA GLU A 394 29.58 8.85 4.61
C GLU A 394 28.32 9.57 4.12
N THR A 395 28.49 10.76 3.55
CA THR A 395 27.38 11.62 3.07
C THR A 395 27.48 12.01 1.60
N ASP A 396 28.57 11.64 0.91
CA ASP A 396 28.79 11.86 -0.52
C ASP A 396 28.15 10.72 -1.34
N TYR A 397 26.83 10.60 -1.24
CA TYR A 397 26.06 9.49 -1.80
C TYR A 397 26.21 9.34 -3.32
N ILE A 398 26.23 8.08 -3.76
CA ILE A 398 26.19 7.67 -5.17
C ILE A 398 24.81 8.00 -5.73
N LYS A 399 24.80 8.64 -6.89
CA LYS A 399 23.59 8.90 -7.67
C LYS A 399 23.33 7.72 -8.62
N SER A 400 22.17 7.09 -8.50
CA SER A 400 21.73 5.92 -9.27
C SER A 400 20.74 6.35 -10.35
N PHE A 401 21.20 6.71 -11.54
CA PHE A 401 20.31 6.98 -12.68
C PHE A 401 20.97 6.73 -14.02
#